data_AF-A0A3M6K3H0-F1
#
_entry.id   AF-A0A3M6K3H0-F1
#
_cell.length_a   1.000
_cell.length_b   1.000
_cell.length_c   1.000
_cell.angle_alpha   90.00
_cell.angle_beta   90.00
_cell.angle_gamma   90.00
#
_symmetry.space_group_name_H-M   'P 1'
#
loop_
_entity.id
_entity.type
_entity.pdbx_description
1 polymer ?
#
loop_
_entity_poly.entity_id
_entity_poly.type
_entity_poly.pdbx_seq_one_letter_code
_entity_poly.pdbx_strand_id
1 'polypeptide(L)'
;MKQSSGLVSDGKKPIIILLIAFSIVTIALADSIYEDFNKLDEELKQGLDKMTDALVDRLKDYEHVVYAGRGFNAGSEKISFEEWDVFIKSLELSNRFDDSITVSYVGYVNSNNKENFELEMQKEMENYEIIPESSSEFYFPIKYISPYSEELEFLIGYDNAFEEKRRLCTLESIEIKKPVLSEILILNQDIEDPIYASLICHTIFSDIEKNSPEGFVTLAFRYDPILENVFEESFGSDADKFQMKIEYEGRTVYDYNKSTNFGKNEF
;
A
#
# COMPACT_ATOMS: atom_id res chain seq x y z
N MET A 1 49.43 9.26 86.25
CA MET A 1 48.68 8.01 85.94
C MET A 1 47.92 8.22 84.64
N LYS A 2 47.96 7.21 83.77
CA LYS A 2 47.19 6.91 82.52
C LYS A 2 45.75 7.49 82.48
N GLN A 3 45.07 7.76 81.35
CA GLN A 3 45.20 7.29 79.96
C GLN A 3 44.33 8.15 79.01
N SER A 4 44.90 8.55 77.87
CA SER A 4 44.36 8.56 76.50
C SER A 4 42.84 8.63 76.28
N SER A 5 42.34 9.81 75.91
CA SER A 5 41.05 10.01 75.23
C SER A 5 41.25 10.25 73.73
N GLY A 6 40.57 9.44 72.91
CA GLY A 6 39.98 9.82 71.62
C GLY A 6 40.91 10.01 70.43
N LEU A 7 40.84 9.09 69.46
CA LEU A 7 40.89 9.35 68.00
C LEU A 7 40.73 8.03 67.24
N VAL A 8 39.48 7.57 67.10
CA VAL A 8 39.11 6.52 66.15
C VAL A 8 37.79 6.93 65.50
N SER A 9 37.84 7.73 64.42
CA SER A 9 36.75 7.88 63.42
C SER A 9 37.11 8.96 62.40
N ASP A 10 37.87 8.63 61.34
CA ASP A 10 38.03 9.55 60.20
C ASP A 10 38.16 8.86 58.82
N GLY A 11 38.56 7.59 58.74
CA GLY A 11 38.68 6.88 57.45
C GLY A 11 37.34 6.51 56.78
N LYS A 12 36.22 6.52 57.50
CA LYS A 12 34.89 6.16 56.95
C LYS A 12 34.17 7.31 56.27
N LYS A 13 34.44 8.56 56.66
CA LYS A 13 33.81 9.77 56.09
C LYS A 13 34.10 9.95 54.58
N PRO A 14 35.34 9.80 54.08
CA PRO A 14 35.60 9.96 52.64
C PRO A 14 34.91 8.87 51.81
N ILE A 15 34.82 7.64 52.34
CA ILE A 15 34.13 6.52 51.66
C ILE A 15 32.62 6.81 51.56
N ILE A 16 32.00 7.31 52.63
CA ILE A 16 30.57 7.66 52.62
C ILE A 16 30.28 8.78 51.62
N ILE A 17 31.13 9.82 51.54
CA ILE A 17 30.98 10.91 50.57
C ILE A 17 31.06 10.37 49.14
N LEU A 18 32.01 9.47 48.87
CA LEU A 18 32.18 8.87 47.54
C LEU A 18 30.99 7.99 47.15
N LEU A 19 30.43 7.22 48.08
CA LEU A 19 29.22 6.43 47.84
C LEU A 19 28.00 7.30 47.56
N ILE A 20 27.85 8.42 48.27
CA ILE A 20 26.76 9.38 48.03
C ILE A 20 26.93 10.04 46.66
N ALA A 21 28.14 10.51 46.33
CA ALA A 21 28.43 11.11 45.03
C ALA A 21 28.18 10.12 43.89
N PHE A 22 28.63 8.88 44.03
CA PHE A 22 28.37 7.82 43.07
C PHE A 22 26.87 7.55 42.91
N SER A 23 26.12 7.46 44.02
CA SER A 23 24.68 7.25 44.00
C SER A 23 23.93 8.37 43.28
N ILE A 24 24.32 9.63 43.52
CA ILE A 24 23.74 10.80 42.83
C ILE A 24 24.00 10.72 41.33
N VAL A 25 25.23 10.38 40.92
CA VAL A 25 25.58 10.21 39.50
C VAL A 25 24.80 9.06 38.89
N THR A 26 24.67 7.92 39.57
CA THR A 26 23.87 6.79 39.08
C THR A 26 22.40 7.15 38.91
N ILE A 27 21.81 7.87 39.86
CA ILE A 27 20.41 8.34 39.77
C ILE A 27 20.26 9.31 38.61
N ALA A 28 21.14 10.31 38.48
CA ALA A 28 21.08 11.28 37.38
C ALA A 28 21.22 10.61 35.99
N LEU A 29 22.07 9.59 35.87
CA LEU A 29 22.19 8.79 34.63
C LEU A 29 20.93 7.95 34.38
N ALA A 30 20.36 7.33 35.43
CA ALA A 30 19.14 6.56 35.30
C ALA A 30 17.94 7.43 34.89
N ASP A 31 17.82 8.62 35.49
CA ASP A 31 16.78 9.61 35.15
C ASP A 31 16.94 10.09 33.70
N SER A 32 18.17 10.43 33.27
CA SER A 32 18.44 10.81 31.88
C SER A 32 18.08 9.70 30.88
N ILE A 33 18.44 8.44 31.18
CA ILE A 33 18.09 7.30 30.32
C ILE A 33 16.57 7.09 30.28
N TYR A 34 15.89 7.29 31.41
CA TYR A 34 14.44 7.17 31.49
C TYR A 34 13.72 8.27 30.71
N GLU A 35 14.20 9.51 30.78
CA GLU A 35 13.69 10.62 29.98
C GLU A 35 13.90 10.37 28.47
N ASP A 36 15.10 9.94 28.07
CA ASP A 36 15.40 9.60 26.67
C ASP A 36 14.50 8.47 26.16
N PHE A 37 14.27 7.43 26.97
CA PHE A 37 13.39 6.31 26.63
C PHE A 37 11.94 6.75 26.48
N ASN A 38 11.42 7.55 27.42
CA ASN A 38 10.05 8.06 27.34
C ASN A 38 9.85 8.97 26.13
N LYS A 39 10.84 9.82 25.83
CA LYS A 39 10.81 10.67 24.65
C LYS A 39 10.76 9.83 23.36
N LEU A 40 11.57 8.77 23.28
CA LEU A 40 11.56 7.87 22.13
C LEU A 40 10.24 7.10 21.99
N ASP A 41 9.63 6.68 23.11
CA ASP A 41 8.32 6.02 23.13
C ASP A 41 7.19 6.98 22.70
N GLU A 42 7.25 8.25 23.11
CA GLU A 42 6.34 9.29 22.65
C GLU A 42 6.51 9.60 21.16
N GLU A 43 7.76 9.73 20.67
CA GLU A 43 8.09 9.90 19.25
C GLU A 43 7.56 8.71 18.43
N LEU A 44 7.75 7.48 18.92
CA LEU A 44 7.23 6.26 18.28
C LEU A 44 5.70 6.28 18.17
N LYS A 45 5.00 6.56 19.27
CA LYS A 45 3.53 6.60 19.29
C LYS A 45 2.98 7.64 18.32
N GLN A 46 3.54 8.86 18.36
CA GLN A 46 3.13 9.93 17.45
C GLN A 46 3.41 9.58 15.99
N GLY A 47 4.55 8.95 15.69
CA GLY A 47 4.88 8.46 14.35
C GLY A 47 3.90 7.39 13.87
N LEU A 48 3.55 6.42 14.72
CA LEU A 48 2.58 5.37 14.39
C LEU A 48 1.16 5.91 14.17
N ASP A 49 0.72 6.87 14.99
CA ASP A 49 -0.58 7.52 14.83
C ASP A 49 -0.64 8.28 13.48
N LYS A 50 0.37 9.10 13.18
CA LYS A 50 0.49 9.81 11.90
C LYS A 50 0.53 8.85 10.71
N MET A 51 1.27 7.76 10.83
CA MET A 51 1.40 6.77 9.77
C MET A 51 0.08 6.07 9.51
N THR A 52 -0.66 5.74 10.57
CA THR A 52 -2.00 5.16 10.45
C THR A 52 -2.95 6.12 9.75
N ASP A 53 -2.96 7.39 10.16
CA ASP A 53 -3.80 8.42 9.55
C ASP A 53 -3.44 8.62 8.06
N ALA A 54 -2.14 8.70 7.73
CA ALA A 54 -1.66 8.85 6.36
C ALA A 54 -2.05 7.66 5.47
N LEU A 55 -1.95 6.43 5.98
CA LEU A 55 -2.39 5.22 5.27
C LEU A 55 -3.90 5.22 5.02
N VAL A 56 -4.68 5.58 6.04
CA VAL A 56 -6.14 5.65 5.94
C VAL A 56 -6.54 6.69 4.88
N ASP A 57 -5.89 7.85 4.88
CA ASP A 57 -6.18 8.90 3.90
C ASP A 57 -5.75 8.49 2.49
N ARG A 58 -4.61 7.80 2.33
CA ARG A 58 -4.19 7.23 1.04
C ARG A 58 -5.22 6.24 0.48
N LEU A 59 -5.74 5.34 1.32
CA LEU A 59 -6.76 4.37 0.91
C LEU A 59 -8.09 5.02 0.53
N LYS A 60 -8.52 6.06 1.25
CA LYS A 60 -9.70 6.86 0.86
C LYS A 60 -9.50 7.56 -0.48
N ASP A 61 -8.30 8.04 -0.74
CA ASP A 61 -7.96 8.67 -2.01
C ASP A 61 -8.04 7.67 -3.17
N TYR A 62 -7.54 6.44 -2.99
CA TYR A 62 -7.72 5.37 -3.98
C TYR A 62 -9.19 4.97 -4.15
N GLU A 63 -9.96 4.95 -3.07
CA GLU A 63 -11.42 4.75 -3.11
C GLU A 63 -12.10 5.82 -3.98
N HIS A 64 -11.72 7.09 -3.81
CA HIS A 64 -12.23 8.18 -4.65
C HIS A 64 -11.88 8.03 -6.13
N VAL A 65 -10.70 7.50 -6.46
CA VAL A 65 -10.29 7.26 -7.86
C VAL A 65 -11.21 6.23 -8.52
N VAL A 66 -11.50 5.11 -7.86
CA VAL A 66 -12.39 4.09 -8.44
C VAL A 66 -13.85 4.59 -8.52
N TYR A 67 -14.29 5.43 -7.57
CA TYR A 67 -15.58 6.12 -7.67
C TYR A 67 -15.62 7.09 -8.86
N ALA A 68 -14.56 7.86 -9.07
CA ALA A 68 -14.46 8.79 -10.18
C ALA A 68 -14.50 8.07 -11.52
N GLY A 69 -13.76 6.96 -11.67
CA GLY A 69 -13.80 6.12 -12.87
C GLY A 69 -15.19 5.54 -13.15
N ARG A 70 -15.90 5.07 -12.10
CA ARG A 70 -17.28 4.60 -12.25
C ARG A 70 -18.21 5.74 -12.67
N GLY A 71 -18.05 6.93 -12.09
CA GLY A 71 -18.82 8.12 -12.45
C GLY A 71 -18.58 8.58 -13.88
N PHE A 72 -17.32 8.53 -14.35
CA PHE A 72 -16.95 8.83 -15.73
C PHE A 72 -17.66 7.89 -16.71
N ASN A 73 -17.68 6.58 -16.41
CA ASN A 73 -18.46 5.61 -17.20
C ASN A 73 -19.97 5.91 -17.19
N ALA A 74 -20.57 6.17 -16.03
CA ALA A 74 -22.00 6.45 -15.93
C ALA A 74 -22.44 7.73 -16.69
N GLY A 75 -21.52 8.67 -16.91
CA GLY A 75 -21.76 9.89 -17.68
C GLY A 75 -21.47 9.79 -19.17
N SER A 76 -21.02 8.62 -19.67
CA SER A 76 -20.54 8.45 -21.04
C SER A 76 -21.36 7.39 -21.78
N GLU A 77 -21.62 7.60 -23.09
CA GLU A 77 -22.33 6.59 -23.91
C GLU A 77 -21.40 5.41 -24.27
N LYS A 78 -20.14 5.71 -24.54
CA LYS A 78 -19.05 4.77 -24.74
C LYS A 78 -17.77 5.48 -24.29
N ILE A 79 -16.81 4.73 -23.74
CA ILE A 79 -15.47 5.23 -23.42
C ILE A 79 -14.50 4.58 -24.41
N SER A 80 -13.73 5.37 -25.16
CA SER A 80 -12.58 4.88 -25.92
C SER A 80 -11.33 4.76 -25.04
N PHE A 81 -10.31 4.07 -25.55
CA PHE A 81 -9.00 4.00 -24.88
C PHE A 81 -8.42 5.40 -24.59
N GLU A 82 -8.45 6.31 -25.57
CA GLU A 82 -7.92 7.67 -25.42
C GLU A 82 -8.69 8.49 -24.39
N GLU A 83 -10.02 8.36 -24.36
CA GLU A 83 -10.86 9.03 -23.36
C GLU A 83 -10.56 8.54 -21.94
N TRP A 84 -10.36 7.23 -21.78
CA TRP A 84 -9.97 6.64 -20.51
C TRP A 84 -8.60 7.14 -20.04
N ASP A 85 -7.60 7.12 -20.92
CA ASP A 85 -6.24 7.52 -20.57
C ASP A 85 -6.15 9.03 -20.26
N VAL A 86 -6.85 9.88 -21.02
CA VAL A 86 -6.97 11.32 -20.74
C VAL A 86 -7.65 11.55 -19.39
N PHE A 87 -8.74 10.83 -19.09
CA PHE A 87 -9.43 10.93 -17.83
C PHE A 87 -8.50 10.57 -16.65
N ILE A 88 -7.84 9.40 -16.69
CA ILE A 88 -6.96 8.96 -15.60
C ILE A 88 -5.76 9.91 -15.44
N LYS A 89 -5.15 10.37 -16.52
CA LYS A 89 -4.07 11.38 -16.47
C LYS A 89 -4.53 12.71 -15.87
N SER A 90 -5.78 13.12 -16.11
CA SER A 90 -6.34 14.36 -15.54
C SER A 90 -6.56 14.31 -14.03
N LEU A 91 -6.57 13.12 -13.42
CA LEU A 91 -6.61 12.97 -11.96
C LEU A 91 -5.25 13.30 -11.31
N GLU A 92 -4.20 13.50 -12.12
CA GLU A 92 -2.84 13.83 -11.70
C GLU A 92 -2.30 12.87 -10.63
N LEU A 93 -2.60 11.57 -10.80
CA LEU A 93 -2.28 10.54 -9.83
C LEU A 93 -0.79 10.50 -9.48
N SER A 94 0.10 10.68 -10.46
CA SER A 94 1.55 10.75 -10.24
C SER A 94 2.02 11.96 -9.42
N ASN A 95 1.27 13.07 -9.44
CA ASN A 95 1.59 14.25 -8.63
C ASN A 95 1.08 14.09 -7.20
N ARG A 96 0.05 13.26 -7.00
CA ARG A 96 -0.63 13.05 -5.73
C ARG A 96 -0.09 11.84 -4.97
N PHE A 97 0.33 10.84 -5.72
CA PHE A 97 0.84 9.57 -5.24
C PHE A 97 2.17 9.34 -5.98
N ASP A 98 3.27 9.37 -5.25
CA ASP A 98 4.58 8.92 -5.76
C ASP A 98 4.63 7.38 -5.90
N ASP A 99 3.49 6.73 -5.62
CA ASP A 99 3.30 5.30 -5.70
C ASP A 99 2.92 4.92 -7.13
N SER A 100 3.59 3.89 -7.67
CA SER A 100 3.28 3.33 -8.97
C SER A 100 1.93 2.62 -8.96
N ILE A 101 0.85 3.38 -9.12
CA ILE A 101 -0.51 2.87 -9.23
C ILE A 101 -0.94 2.71 -10.68
N THR A 102 -1.86 1.79 -10.92
CA THR A 102 -2.43 1.55 -12.24
C THR A 102 -3.94 1.40 -12.11
N VAL A 103 -4.69 2.08 -12.98
CA VAL A 103 -6.15 2.05 -13.01
C VAL A 103 -6.62 1.45 -14.33
N SER A 104 -7.44 0.41 -14.23
CA SER A 104 -7.95 -0.33 -15.38
C SER A 104 -9.46 -0.24 -15.48
N TYR A 105 -9.94 -0.12 -16.71
CA TYR A 105 -11.34 -0.38 -17.05
C TYR A 105 -11.44 -1.83 -17.53
N VAL A 106 -12.27 -2.61 -16.84
CA VAL A 106 -12.41 -4.06 -17.01
C VAL A 106 -13.82 -4.37 -17.48
N GLY A 107 -13.98 -5.26 -18.47
CA GLY A 107 -15.30 -5.68 -18.95
C GLY A 107 -15.95 -6.73 -18.05
N TYR A 108 -17.28 -6.83 -18.07
CA TYR A 108 -18.01 -8.03 -17.63
C TYR A 108 -18.52 -8.77 -18.86
N VAL A 109 -17.96 -9.94 -19.16
CA VAL A 109 -18.25 -10.65 -20.42
C VAL A 109 -18.76 -12.06 -20.11
N ASN A 110 -20.04 -12.33 -20.42
CA ASN A 110 -20.55 -13.70 -20.38
C ASN A 110 -19.91 -14.53 -21.51
N SER A 111 -19.72 -15.82 -21.29
CA SER A 111 -19.09 -16.73 -22.26
C SER A 111 -19.72 -16.71 -23.64
N ASN A 112 -21.05 -16.63 -23.71
CA ASN A 112 -21.80 -16.54 -24.96
C ASN A 112 -21.52 -15.26 -25.77
N ASN A 113 -20.94 -14.23 -25.15
CA ASN A 113 -20.61 -12.95 -25.77
C ASN A 113 -19.11 -12.74 -25.98
N LYS A 114 -18.25 -13.70 -25.61
CA LYS A 114 -16.78 -13.59 -25.69
C LYS A 114 -16.30 -13.15 -27.07
N GLU A 115 -16.68 -13.91 -28.10
CA GLU A 115 -16.25 -13.66 -29.49
C GLU A 115 -16.72 -12.28 -30.00
N ASN A 116 -17.98 -11.92 -29.72
CA ASN A 116 -18.50 -10.61 -30.10
C ASN A 116 -17.76 -9.47 -29.38
N PHE A 117 -17.43 -9.64 -28.11
CA PHE A 117 -16.68 -8.65 -27.34
C PHE A 117 -15.27 -8.47 -27.92
N GLU A 118 -14.56 -9.56 -28.21
CA GLU A 118 -13.22 -9.52 -28.84
C GLU A 118 -13.27 -8.80 -30.20
N LEU A 119 -14.24 -9.12 -31.05
CA LEU A 119 -14.43 -8.45 -32.34
C LEU A 119 -14.72 -6.95 -32.21
N GLU A 120 -15.46 -6.53 -31.18
CA GLU A 120 -15.68 -5.10 -30.92
C GLU A 120 -14.40 -4.43 -30.43
N MET A 121 -13.64 -5.05 -29.52
CA MET A 121 -12.37 -4.51 -29.03
C MET A 121 -11.30 -4.44 -30.12
N GLN A 122 -11.30 -5.39 -31.07
CA GLN A 122 -10.39 -5.41 -32.22
C GLN A 122 -10.56 -4.24 -33.19
N LYS A 123 -11.66 -3.49 -33.10
CA LYS A 123 -11.85 -2.23 -33.85
C LYS A 123 -10.99 -1.09 -33.31
N GLU A 124 -10.59 -1.16 -32.05
CA GLU A 124 -9.77 -0.15 -31.36
C GLU A 124 -8.33 -0.64 -31.15
N MET A 125 -8.14 -1.92 -30.80
CA MET A 125 -6.83 -2.52 -30.55
C MET A 125 -6.68 -3.82 -31.36
N GLU A 126 -5.81 -3.78 -32.38
CA GLU A 126 -5.56 -4.92 -33.25
C GLU A 126 -5.11 -6.14 -32.42
N ASN A 127 -5.64 -7.32 -32.74
CA ASN A 127 -5.34 -8.58 -32.05
C ASN A 127 -5.76 -8.67 -30.57
N TYR A 128 -6.68 -7.82 -30.09
CA TYR A 128 -7.26 -7.99 -28.76
C TYR A 128 -7.87 -9.40 -28.60
N GLU A 129 -7.44 -10.11 -27.57
CA GLU A 129 -7.92 -11.43 -27.20
C GLU A 129 -8.02 -11.53 -25.67
N ILE A 130 -9.03 -12.24 -25.17
CA ILE A 130 -9.19 -12.52 -23.75
C ILE A 130 -8.27 -13.69 -23.39
N ILE A 131 -7.27 -13.40 -22.54
CA ILE A 131 -6.22 -14.34 -22.15
C ILE A 131 -6.13 -14.53 -20.63
N PRO A 132 -5.70 -15.69 -20.14
CA PRO A 132 -5.48 -16.92 -20.90
C PRO A 132 -6.80 -17.54 -21.36
N GLU A 133 -6.73 -18.39 -22.38
CA GLU A 133 -7.88 -19.17 -22.82
C GLU A 133 -8.37 -20.06 -21.66
N SER A 134 -9.66 -19.91 -21.32
CA SER A 134 -10.29 -20.69 -20.26
C SER A 134 -11.76 -20.93 -20.59
N SER A 135 -12.35 -21.99 -20.04
CA SER A 135 -13.78 -22.30 -20.17
C SER A 135 -14.54 -21.81 -18.94
N SER A 136 -14.68 -20.49 -18.82
CA SER A 136 -15.34 -19.81 -17.70
C SER A 136 -16.75 -19.38 -18.09
N GLU A 137 -17.67 -19.29 -17.12
CA GLU A 137 -19.04 -18.78 -17.37
C GLU A 137 -19.04 -17.28 -17.71
N PHE A 138 -18.12 -16.55 -17.10
CA PHE A 138 -17.87 -15.12 -17.28
C PHE A 138 -16.37 -14.85 -17.28
N TYR A 139 -15.99 -13.75 -17.93
CA TYR A 139 -14.64 -13.25 -18.04
C TYR A 139 -14.63 -11.78 -17.60
N PHE A 140 -13.54 -11.35 -16.97
CA PHE A 140 -13.26 -9.97 -16.56
C PHE A 140 -12.03 -9.43 -17.29
N PRO A 141 -12.07 -9.29 -18.63
CA PRO A 141 -10.90 -8.88 -19.38
C PRO A 141 -10.60 -7.39 -19.21
N ILE A 142 -9.32 -7.06 -19.04
CA ILE A 142 -8.87 -5.66 -19.03
C ILE A 142 -9.12 -5.06 -20.42
N LYS A 143 -9.97 -4.03 -20.49
CA LYS A 143 -10.21 -3.27 -21.71
C LYS A 143 -9.10 -2.23 -21.89
N TYR A 144 -8.91 -1.38 -20.89
CA TYR A 144 -7.94 -0.29 -20.91
C TYR A 144 -7.19 -0.26 -19.59
N ILE A 145 -5.92 0.13 -19.64
CA ILE A 145 -5.04 0.27 -18.49
C ILE A 145 -4.33 1.63 -18.58
N SER A 146 -4.33 2.39 -17.49
CA SER A 146 -3.73 3.73 -17.46
C SER A 146 -3.04 3.99 -16.09
N PRO A 147 -1.92 4.73 -16.03
CA PRO A 147 -1.21 5.35 -17.16
C PRO A 147 -0.68 4.29 -18.13
N TYR A 148 -0.90 4.50 -19.43
CA TYR A 148 -0.43 3.57 -20.44
C TYR A 148 1.10 3.59 -20.53
N SER A 149 1.71 2.41 -20.57
CA SER A 149 3.10 2.19 -20.94
C SER A 149 3.20 0.89 -21.75
N GLU A 150 4.21 0.81 -22.63
CA GLU A 150 4.47 -0.40 -23.44
C GLU A 150 4.69 -1.64 -22.55
N GLU A 151 5.27 -1.44 -21.36
CA GLU A 151 5.50 -2.49 -20.36
C GLU A 151 4.21 -3.09 -19.79
N LEU A 152 3.08 -2.38 -19.87
CA LEU A 152 1.78 -2.84 -19.39
C LEU A 152 0.87 -3.36 -20.52
N GLU A 153 1.30 -3.28 -21.78
CA GLU A 153 0.48 -3.65 -22.95
C GLU A 153 0.05 -5.12 -22.88
N PHE A 154 0.92 -6.01 -22.38
CA PHE A 154 0.62 -7.44 -22.25
C PHE A 154 -0.52 -7.76 -21.25
N LEU A 155 -0.92 -6.79 -20.41
CA LEU A 155 -2.04 -6.93 -19.49
C LEU A 155 -3.38 -6.65 -20.17
N ILE A 156 -3.41 -5.98 -21.31
CA ILE A 156 -4.63 -5.74 -22.07
C ILE A 156 -5.18 -7.08 -22.55
N GLY A 157 -6.47 -7.31 -22.33
CA GLY A 157 -7.11 -8.61 -22.60
C GLY A 157 -6.92 -9.64 -21.48
N TYR A 158 -6.04 -9.41 -20.50
CA TYR A 158 -5.89 -10.32 -19.37
C TYR A 158 -7.19 -10.42 -18.58
N ASP A 159 -7.67 -11.65 -18.41
CA ASP A 159 -8.87 -11.99 -17.67
C ASP A 159 -8.60 -11.97 -16.17
N ASN A 160 -9.05 -10.91 -15.50
CA ASN A 160 -8.97 -10.80 -14.05
C ASN A 160 -9.78 -11.90 -13.33
N ALA A 161 -10.72 -12.58 -13.98
CA ALA A 161 -11.43 -13.71 -13.40
C ALA A 161 -10.57 -14.98 -13.31
N PHE A 162 -9.46 -15.05 -14.06
CA PHE A 162 -8.58 -16.22 -14.07
C PHE A 162 -7.81 -16.39 -12.75
N GLU A 163 -7.47 -15.28 -12.09
CA GLU A 163 -6.80 -15.28 -10.79
C GLU A 163 -7.84 -15.16 -9.66
N GLU A 164 -7.70 -15.99 -8.63
CA GLU A 164 -8.72 -16.15 -7.59
C GLU A 164 -8.96 -14.87 -6.80
N LYS A 165 -7.91 -14.17 -6.36
CA LYS A 165 -8.03 -12.97 -5.51
C LYS A 165 -8.67 -11.81 -6.27
N ARG A 166 -8.28 -11.62 -7.53
CA ARG A 166 -8.90 -10.64 -8.45
C ARG A 166 -10.37 -10.97 -8.71
N ARG A 167 -10.69 -12.24 -8.96
CA ARG A 167 -12.06 -12.71 -9.18
C ARG A 167 -12.93 -12.45 -7.95
N LEU A 168 -12.46 -12.83 -6.75
CA LEU A 168 -13.21 -12.64 -5.51
C LEU A 168 -13.45 -11.17 -5.20
N CYS A 169 -12.42 -10.31 -5.30
CA CYS A 169 -12.55 -8.87 -5.14
C CYS A 169 -13.61 -8.26 -6.07
N THR A 170 -13.61 -8.71 -7.33
CA THR A 170 -14.54 -8.25 -8.35
C THR A 170 -15.98 -8.71 -8.04
N LEU A 171 -16.17 -10.00 -7.76
CA LEU A 171 -17.48 -10.57 -7.42
C LEU A 171 -18.07 -9.96 -6.15
N GLU A 172 -17.25 -9.78 -5.11
CA GLU A 172 -17.70 -9.13 -3.88
C GLU A 172 -18.14 -7.69 -4.14
N SER A 173 -17.43 -6.95 -5.01
CA SER A 173 -17.82 -5.58 -5.37
C SER A 173 -19.18 -5.52 -6.08
N ILE A 174 -19.59 -6.59 -6.76
CA ILE A 174 -20.95 -6.73 -7.33
C ILE A 174 -21.97 -6.88 -6.22
N GLU A 175 -21.71 -7.79 -5.26
CA GLU A 175 -22.63 -8.07 -4.16
C GLU A 175 -22.83 -6.86 -3.24
N ILE A 176 -21.75 -6.19 -2.84
CA ILE A 176 -21.81 -5.08 -1.89
C ILE A 176 -22.09 -3.72 -2.55
N LYS A 177 -21.93 -3.63 -3.88
CA LYS A 177 -22.13 -2.41 -4.70
C LYS A 177 -21.26 -1.22 -4.28
N LYS A 178 -20.11 -1.51 -3.66
CA LYS A 178 -19.12 -0.54 -3.14
C LYS A 178 -17.71 -0.99 -3.55
N PRO A 179 -16.70 -0.12 -3.44
CA PRO A 179 -15.30 -0.51 -3.58
C PRO A 179 -14.93 -1.62 -2.59
N VAL A 180 -14.18 -2.61 -3.08
CA VAL A 180 -13.66 -3.75 -2.29
C VAL A 180 -12.15 -3.79 -2.44
N LEU A 181 -11.43 -3.98 -1.33
CA LEU A 181 -10.00 -4.25 -1.34
C LEU A 181 -9.76 -5.76 -1.46
N SER A 182 -8.90 -6.18 -2.37
CA SER A 182 -8.50 -7.58 -2.51
C SER A 182 -7.63 -8.04 -1.34
N GLU A 183 -7.46 -9.35 -1.23
CA GLU A 183 -6.31 -9.90 -0.50
C GLU A 183 -4.98 -9.49 -1.15
N ILE A 184 -3.89 -9.61 -0.38
CA ILE A 184 -2.52 -9.35 -0.86
C ILE A 184 -2.17 -10.34 -1.97
N LEU A 185 -1.60 -9.83 -3.06
CA LEU A 185 -1.16 -10.60 -4.22
C LEU A 185 0.12 -10.02 -4.85
N ILE A 186 0.63 -10.70 -5.87
CA ILE A 186 1.71 -10.21 -6.72
C ILE A 186 1.09 -9.83 -8.06
N LEU A 187 1.41 -8.65 -8.58
CA LEU A 187 0.91 -8.20 -9.88
C LEU A 187 1.61 -8.97 -11.00
N ASN A 188 0.93 -9.15 -12.12
CA ASN A 188 1.44 -9.93 -13.25
C ASN A 188 2.75 -9.34 -13.81
N GLN A 189 2.90 -8.01 -13.75
CA GLN A 189 4.11 -7.29 -14.16
C GLN A 189 5.27 -7.40 -13.16
N ASP A 190 5.02 -7.89 -11.95
CA ASP A 190 6.03 -7.99 -10.88
C ASP A 190 6.45 -9.45 -10.64
N ILE A 191 6.13 -10.39 -11.53
CA ILE A 191 6.44 -11.81 -11.30
C ILE A 191 7.95 -12.08 -11.22
N GLU A 192 8.76 -11.33 -11.97
CA GLU A 192 10.22 -11.48 -11.97
C GLU A 192 10.89 -10.88 -10.72
N ASP A 193 10.37 -9.76 -10.21
CA ASP A 193 10.78 -9.13 -8.96
C ASP A 193 9.55 -8.86 -8.08
N PRO A 194 9.11 -9.87 -7.30
CA PRO A 194 7.82 -9.83 -6.60
C PRO A 194 7.70 -8.70 -5.58
N ILE A 195 6.84 -7.74 -5.89
CA ILE A 195 6.37 -6.71 -4.95
C ILE A 195 4.94 -7.05 -4.54
N TYR A 196 4.66 -7.01 -3.25
CA TYR A 196 3.31 -7.22 -2.75
C TYR A 196 2.41 -6.04 -3.12
N ALA A 197 1.18 -6.37 -3.50
CA ALA A 197 0.20 -5.42 -3.97
C ALA A 197 -1.22 -5.83 -3.56
N SER A 198 -2.16 -4.91 -3.75
CA SER A 198 -3.59 -5.19 -3.67
C SER A 198 -4.33 -4.42 -4.76
N LEU A 199 -5.57 -4.84 -5.04
CA LEU A 199 -6.49 -4.16 -5.94
C LEU A 199 -7.66 -3.57 -5.14
N ILE A 200 -8.12 -2.39 -5.55
CA ILE A 200 -9.45 -1.91 -5.22
C ILE A 200 -10.36 -2.15 -6.42
N CYS A 201 -11.41 -2.95 -6.26
CA CYS A 201 -12.38 -3.28 -7.30
C CYS A 201 -13.68 -2.53 -7.06
N HIS A 202 -14.22 -1.86 -8.08
CA HIS A 202 -15.54 -1.24 -8.00
C HIS A 202 -16.38 -1.53 -9.25
N THR A 203 -17.56 -2.13 -9.04
CA THR A 203 -18.47 -2.51 -10.12
C THR A 203 -19.15 -1.31 -10.78
N ILE A 204 -19.18 -1.34 -12.11
CA ILE A 204 -20.00 -0.51 -12.98
C ILE A 204 -21.27 -1.30 -13.31
N PHE A 205 -22.42 -0.69 -13.03
CA PHE A 205 -23.73 -1.29 -13.31
C PHE A 205 -24.42 -0.51 -14.42
N SER A 206 -24.97 -1.22 -15.40
CA SER A 206 -25.94 -0.65 -16.35
C SER A 206 -27.28 -0.36 -15.68
N ASP A 207 -27.65 -1.20 -14.71
CA ASP A 207 -28.80 -1.01 -13.82
C ASP A 207 -28.46 -1.57 -12.44
N ILE A 208 -28.26 -0.67 -11.47
CA ILE A 208 -27.86 -1.02 -10.10
C ILE A 208 -28.97 -1.74 -9.33
N GLU A 209 -30.24 -1.46 -9.63
CA GLU A 209 -31.40 -2.08 -8.96
C GLU A 209 -31.60 -3.50 -9.45
N LYS A 210 -31.36 -3.74 -10.75
CA LYS A 210 -31.41 -5.08 -11.35
C LYS A 210 -30.13 -5.90 -11.20
N ASN A 211 -29.12 -5.36 -10.50
CA ASN A 211 -27.83 -6.00 -10.31
C ASN A 211 -27.19 -6.46 -11.63
N SER A 212 -27.19 -5.58 -12.64
CA SER A 212 -26.70 -5.88 -13.99
C SER A 212 -25.30 -5.27 -14.19
N PRO A 213 -24.21 -5.99 -13.85
CA PRO A 213 -22.85 -5.50 -14.05
C PRO A 213 -22.53 -5.39 -15.54
N GLU A 214 -21.81 -4.33 -15.91
CA GLU A 214 -21.31 -4.10 -17.27
C GLU A 214 -19.78 -4.13 -17.32
N GLY A 215 -19.14 -3.85 -16.19
CA GLY A 215 -17.70 -3.87 -16.06
C GLY A 215 -17.28 -3.39 -14.68
N PHE A 216 -16.01 -3.04 -14.56
CA PHE A 216 -15.38 -2.66 -13.30
C PHE A 216 -14.32 -1.59 -13.53
N VAL A 217 -14.15 -0.75 -12.52
CA VAL A 217 -12.90 0.00 -12.37
C VAL A 217 -12.06 -0.72 -11.33
N THR A 218 -10.82 -1.01 -11.67
CA THR A 218 -9.85 -1.60 -10.74
C THR A 218 -8.65 -0.69 -10.59
N LEU A 219 -8.22 -0.44 -9.36
CA LEU A 219 -6.97 0.27 -9.07
C LEU A 219 -6.00 -0.70 -8.39
N ALA A 220 -4.85 -0.95 -8.99
CA ALA A 220 -3.76 -1.74 -8.41
C ALA A 220 -2.71 -0.80 -7.79
N PHE A 221 -2.25 -1.14 -6.59
CA PHE A 221 -1.19 -0.42 -5.89
C PHE A 221 -0.22 -1.38 -5.21
N ARG A 222 1.06 -0.98 -5.13
CA ARG A 222 2.13 -1.73 -4.47
C ARG A 222 2.33 -1.24 -3.04
N TYR A 223 2.62 -2.16 -2.12
CA TYR A 223 2.79 -1.83 -0.70
C TYR A 223 4.09 -1.08 -0.43
N ASP A 224 5.21 -1.51 -1.01
CA ASP A 224 6.54 -0.92 -0.76
C ASP A 224 6.58 0.60 -0.87
N PRO A 225 6.21 1.23 -2.01
CA PRO A 225 6.30 2.69 -2.14
C PRO A 225 5.36 3.41 -1.17
N ILE A 226 4.14 2.89 -0.94
CA ILE A 226 3.19 3.51 -0.01
C ILE A 226 3.76 3.49 1.40
N LEU A 227 4.24 2.33 1.84
CA LEU A 227 4.71 2.11 3.21
C LEU A 227 6.00 2.87 3.48
N GLU A 228 6.89 2.99 2.48
CA GLU A 228 8.07 3.83 2.57
C GLU A 228 7.69 5.31 2.70
N ASN A 229 6.86 5.81 1.80
CA ASN A 229 6.42 7.20 1.80
C ASN A 229 5.70 7.58 3.10
N VAL A 230 4.73 6.80 3.55
CA VAL A 230 4.01 7.12 4.80
C VAL A 230 4.90 7.01 6.03
N PHE A 231 5.91 6.14 6.01
CA PHE A 231 6.86 6.01 7.11
C PHE A 231 7.77 7.23 7.17
N GLU A 232 8.38 7.61 6.04
CA GLU A 232 9.24 8.80 5.96
C GLU A 232 8.47 10.09 6.29
N GLU A 233 7.24 10.25 5.80
CA GLU A 233 6.39 11.40 6.12
C GLU A 233 6.04 11.48 7.61
N SER A 234 5.80 10.33 8.25
CA SER A 234 5.32 10.27 9.63
C SER A 234 6.42 10.48 10.67
N PHE A 235 7.59 9.89 10.41
CA PHE A 235 8.74 9.97 11.29
C PHE A 235 9.71 11.10 10.91
N GLY A 236 9.66 11.62 9.69
CA GLY A 236 10.46 12.75 9.22
C GLY A 236 11.96 12.53 9.44
N SER A 237 12.64 13.50 10.04
CA SER A 237 14.08 13.39 10.35
C SER A 237 14.43 12.26 11.33
N ASP A 238 13.43 11.71 12.02
CA ASP A 238 13.60 10.66 13.01
C ASP A 238 13.40 9.26 12.43
N ALA A 239 13.06 9.12 11.15
CA ALA A 239 12.86 7.83 10.48
C ALA A 239 14.04 6.85 10.68
N ASP A 240 15.27 7.39 10.74
CA ASP A 240 16.51 6.60 10.89
C ASP A 240 16.67 5.99 12.29
N LYS A 241 15.90 6.46 13.27
CA LYS A 241 15.90 5.90 14.63
C LYS A 241 15.08 4.61 14.73
N PHE A 242 14.21 4.36 13.75
CA PHE A 242 13.21 3.31 13.81
C PHE A 242 13.38 2.31 12.66
N GLN A 243 12.93 1.08 12.90
CA GLN A 243 12.82 0.03 11.89
C GLN A 243 11.35 -0.37 11.79
N MET A 244 10.89 -0.64 10.58
CA MET A 244 9.52 -1.11 10.36
C MET A 244 9.53 -2.41 9.60
N LYS A 245 8.80 -3.38 10.13
CA LYS A 245 8.55 -4.65 9.45
C LYS A 245 7.06 -4.95 9.50
N ILE A 246 6.46 -5.19 8.34
CA ILE A 246 5.06 -5.60 8.22
C ILE A 246 5.04 -7.05 7.77
N GLU A 247 4.29 -7.86 8.51
CA GLU A 247 4.11 -9.29 8.24
C GLU A 247 2.64 -9.60 7.95
N TYR A 248 2.39 -10.43 6.95
CA TYR A 248 1.07 -10.94 6.60
C TYR A 248 1.16 -12.45 6.38
N GLU A 249 0.35 -13.22 7.11
CA GLU A 249 0.32 -14.69 7.05
C GLU A 249 1.71 -15.35 7.19
N GLY A 250 2.57 -14.79 8.04
CA GLY A 250 3.92 -15.30 8.29
C GLY A 250 4.95 -14.95 7.21
N ARG A 251 4.63 -14.04 6.29
CA ARG A 251 5.55 -13.49 5.28
C ARG A 251 5.81 -12.02 5.56
N THR A 252 7.05 -11.57 5.35
CA THR A 252 7.36 -10.13 5.34
C THR A 252 6.76 -9.50 4.10
N VAL A 253 5.82 -8.58 4.27
CA VAL A 253 5.24 -7.77 3.20
C VAL A 253 6.12 -6.55 2.92
N TYR A 254 6.73 -6.01 3.96
CA TYR A 254 7.58 -4.83 3.87
C TYR A 254 8.61 -4.81 5.01
N ASP A 255 9.82 -4.33 4.71
CA ASP A 255 10.93 -4.21 5.65
C ASP A 255 11.71 -2.91 5.37
N TYR A 256 11.44 -1.88 6.17
CA TYR A 256 12.22 -0.65 6.19
C TYR A 256 13.38 -0.80 7.17
N ASN A 257 14.57 -0.91 6.58
CA ASN A 257 15.83 -0.88 7.30
C ASN A 257 16.89 -0.11 6.52
N LYS A 258 17.20 1.11 6.97
CA LYS A 258 18.16 1.98 6.29
C LYS A 258 19.61 1.44 6.27
N SER A 259 19.93 0.48 7.16
CA SER A 259 21.25 -0.17 7.17
C SER A 259 21.46 -1.15 5.99
N THR A 260 20.39 -1.63 5.35
CA THR A 260 20.44 -2.50 4.17
C THR A 260 20.25 -1.75 2.85
N ASN A 261 19.67 -0.54 2.85
CA ASN A 261 19.46 0.26 1.63
C ASN A 261 20.72 1.00 1.11
N PHE A 262 21.84 0.98 1.85
CA PHE A 262 23.14 1.44 1.36
C PHE A 262 23.75 0.57 0.23
N GLY A 263 23.10 -0.54 -0.15
CA GLY A 263 23.59 -1.46 -1.19
C GLY A 263 22.70 -1.58 -2.44
N LYS A 264 21.57 -0.85 -2.53
CA LYS A 264 20.65 -0.95 -3.69
C LYS A 264 20.71 0.25 -4.67
N ASN A 265 21.44 1.33 -4.33
CA ASN A 265 21.62 2.51 -5.18
C ASN A 265 23.05 2.68 -5.73
N GLU A 266 23.73 1.58 -6.03
CA GLU A 266 24.85 1.58 -6.98
C GLU A 266 24.73 0.31 -7.82
N PHE A 267 24.22 0.44 -9.05
CA PHE A 267 24.80 -0.06 -10.32
C PHE A 267 23.87 0.25 -11.50
#